data_AF-Q4C884-F1
#
_entry.id   AF-Q4C884-F1
#
_cell.length_a   1.000
_cell.length_b   1.000
_cell.length_c   1.000
_cell.angle_alpha   90.00
_cell.angle_beta   90.00
_cell.angle_gamma   90.00
#
_symmetry.space_group_name_H-M   'P 1'
#
loop_
_entity.id
_entity.type
_entity.pdbx_description
1 polymer ?
#
loop_
_entity_poly.entity_id
_entity_poly.type
_entity_poly.pdbx_seq_one_letter_code
_entity_poly.pdbx_strand_id
1 'polypeptide(L)'
;MGTNGVLKLRADDVIEKAKHEYEKKLAPITELMDSLFQKKEDLEEVKKLVPISTWYRSIRYKTEKSWSCQRRVVTKVCYGSDGLKMRHVVTSLPASKIPPSKLYTKKYCPRGEMENRIKEQQLDLLADRTSTQTFQSNQLRLWIHSWAYVLINAFRQHCLKKNFIG
;
A
#
# COMPACT_ATOMS: atom_id res chain seq x y z
N MET A 1 21.69 -1.71 10.90
CA MET A 1 20.83 -0.69 10.28
C MET A 1 21.20 -0.51 8.79
N GLY A 2 21.19 -1.59 7.99
CA GLY A 2 21.70 -1.59 6.60
C GLY A 2 20.97 -2.51 5.61
N THR A 3 19.81 -3.07 5.99
CA THR A 3 19.10 -4.08 5.18
C THR A 3 18.41 -3.49 3.95
N ASN A 4 17.94 -2.24 4.02
CA ASN A 4 17.24 -1.60 2.89
C ASN A 4 18.19 -1.25 1.74
N GLY A 5 19.45 -0.89 2.02
CA GLY A 5 20.45 -0.61 0.99
C GLY A 5 20.78 -1.85 0.16
N VAL A 6 20.97 -3.00 0.82
CA VAL A 6 21.25 -4.29 0.15
C VAL A 6 20.07 -4.74 -0.71
N LEU A 7 18.84 -4.55 -0.25
CA LEU A 7 17.65 -4.89 -1.03
C LEU A 7 17.41 -3.95 -2.20
N LYS A 8 17.81 -2.68 -2.07
CA LYS A 8 17.77 -1.69 -3.14
C LYS A 8 18.75 -2.06 -4.27
N LEU A 9 20.01 -2.33 -3.93
CA LEU A 9 21.03 -2.81 -4.88
C LEU A 9 20.60 -4.09 -5.61
N ARG A 10 19.90 -4.98 -4.88
CA ARG A 10 19.36 -6.22 -5.46
C ARG A 10 18.04 -6.03 -6.21
N ALA A 11 17.63 -4.79 -6.49
CA ALA A 11 16.45 -4.46 -7.29
C ALA A 11 16.76 -3.44 -8.40
N ASP A 12 18.04 -3.12 -8.64
CA ASP A 12 18.47 -2.08 -9.58
C ASP A 12 17.91 -2.28 -11.00
N ASP A 13 17.92 -3.50 -11.53
CA ASP A 13 17.33 -3.86 -12.82
C ASP A 13 15.82 -3.56 -12.92
N VAL A 14 15.08 -3.77 -11.83
CA VAL A 14 13.63 -3.56 -11.76
C VAL A 14 13.33 -2.07 -11.56
N ILE A 15 14.21 -1.35 -10.86
CA ILE A 15 14.15 0.10 -10.73
C ILE A 15 14.36 0.76 -12.10
N GLU A 16 15.39 0.33 -12.84
CA GLU A 16 15.67 0.81 -14.20
C GLU A 16 14.50 0.54 -15.15
N LYS A 17 13.93 -0.67 -15.11
CA LYS A 17 12.72 -1.00 -15.89
C LYS A 17 11.54 -0.10 -15.56
N ALA A 18 11.27 0.12 -14.26
CA ALA A 18 10.18 0.98 -13.83
C ALA A 18 10.40 2.43 -14.28
N LYS A 19 11.62 2.95 -14.15
CA LYS A 19 11.99 4.30 -14.59
C LYS A 19 11.82 4.45 -16.11
N HIS A 20 12.38 3.52 -16.89
CA HIS A 20 12.29 3.55 -18.35
C HIS A 20 10.85 3.46 -18.85
N GLU A 21 10.01 2.62 -18.23
CA GLU A 21 8.59 2.53 -18.58
C GLU A 21 7.84 3.83 -18.28
N TYR A 22 8.17 4.50 -17.17
CA TYR A 22 7.56 5.78 -16.82
C TYR A 22 7.98 6.89 -17.79
N GLU A 23 9.27 6.97 -18.11
CA GLU A 23 9.80 7.94 -19.09
C GLU A 23 9.18 7.74 -20.48
N LYS A 24 9.00 6.49 -20.90
CA LYS A 24 8.31 6.16 -22.16
C LYS A 24 6.84 6.62 -22.17
N LYS A 25 6.15 6.59 -21.03
CA LYS A 25 4.78 7.10 -20.89
C LYS A 25 4.73 8.63 -20.83
N LEU A 26 5.77 9.25 -20.26
CA LEU A 26 5.85 10.70 -20.12
C LEU A 26 6.17 11.39 -21.46
N ALA A 27 7.05 10.82 -22.27
CA ALA A 27 7.51 11.39 -23.55
C ALA A 27 6.39 11.87 -24.50
N PRO A 28 5.37 11.06 -24.85
CA PRO A 28 4.30 11.52 -25.75
C PRO A 28 3.42 12.59 -25.11
N ILE A 29 3.27 12.57 -23.79
CA ILE A 29 2.46 13.55 -23.06
C ILE A 29 3.20 14.89 -23.04
N THR A 30 4.52 14.89 -22.81
CA THR A 30 5.31 16.12 -22.86
C THR A 30 5.35 16.72 -24.26
N GLU A 31 5.47 15.89 -25.30
CA GLU A 31 5.44 16.35 -26.69
C GLU A 31 4.09 16.96 -27.06
N LEU A 32 2.99 16.33 -26.65
CA LEU A 32 1.64 16.87 -26.83
C LEU A 32 1.46 18.21 -26.10
N MET A 33 1.91 18.30 -24.83
CA MET A 33 1.79 19.53 -24.04
C MET A 33 2.59 20.69 -24.65
N ASP A 34 3.82 20.41 -25.10
CA ASP A 34 4.65 21.40 -25.78
C ASP A 34 4.06 21.86 -27.13
N SER A 35 3.25 21.01 -27.78
CA SER A 35 2.54 21.35 -29.02
C SER A 35 1.25 22.15 -28.80
N LEU A 36 0.51 21.88 -27.72
CA LEU A 36 -0.81 22.49 -27.47
C LEU A 36 -0.73 23.79 -26.66
N PHE A 37 0.28 23.94 -25.79
CA PHE A 37 0.40 25.05 -24.86
C PHE A 37 1.71 25.81 -25.06
N GLN A 38 1.74 27.10 -24.71
CA GLN A 38 3.01 27.83 -24.64
C GLN A 38 3.88 27.23 -23.53
N LYS A 39 5.22 27.29 -23.72
CA LYS A 39 6.31 26.61 -22.97
C LYS A 39 6.39 26.84 -21.45
N LYS A 40 5.35 27.35 -20.79
CA LYS A 40 5.34 27.87 -19.42
C LYS A 40 4.28 27.27 -18.49
N GLU A 41 3.44 26.34 -18.94
CA GLU A 41 2.54 25.64 -18.02
C GLU A 41 3.27 24.54 -17.24
N ASP A 42 2.91 24.39 -15.97
CA ASP A 42 3.65 23.61 -14.99
C ASP A 42 3.66 22.11 -15.34
N LEU A 43 4.72 21.69 -16.03
CA LEU A 43 5.06 20.28 -16.32
C LEU A 43 5.03 19.38 -15.07
N GLU A 44 5.09 19.94 -13.87
CA GLU A 44 4.93 19.21 -12.60
C GLU A 44 3.52 18.66 -12.37
N GLU A 45 2.47 19.37 -12.77
CA GLU A 45 1.09 18.89 -12.63
C GLU A 45 0.81 17.77 -13.62
N VAL A 46 1.29 17.92 -14.85
CA VAL A 46 1.16 16.90 -15.90
C VAL A 46 1.82 15.58 -15.47
N LYS A 47 2.98 15.64 -14.82
CA LYS A 47 3.66 14.45 -14.29
C LYS A 47 2.82 13.69 -13.25
N LYS A 48 1.97 14.36 -12.47
CA LYS A 48 1.07 13.70 -11.49
C LYS A 48 -0.05 12.92 -12.17
N LEU A 49 -0.45 13.31 -13.38
CA LEU A 49 -1.49 12.64 -14.16
C LEU A 49 -0.99 11.35 -14.82
N VAL A 50 0.33 11.22 -15.02
CA VAL A 50 0.91 10.03 -15.63
C VAL A 50 0.78 8.83 -14.68
N PRO A 51 0.24 7.69 -15.14
CA PRO A 51 0.09 6.52 -14.30
C PRO A 51 1.46 5.99 -13.86
N ILE A 52 1.59 5.77 -12.54
CA ILE A 52 2.78 5.25 -11.88
C ILE A 52 3.17 3.90 -12.48
N SER A 53 4.42 3.73 -12.92
CA SER A 53 4.93 2.43 -13.34
C SER A 53 5.21 1.56 -12.11
N THR A 54 4.66 0.35 -12.09
CA THR A 54 4.77 -0.54 -10.94
C THR A 54 5.34 -1.89 -11.36
N TRP A 55 6.46 -2.25 -10.76
CA TRP A 55 7.11 -3.53 -10.96
C TRP A 55 7.24 -4.30 -9.66
N TYR A 56 7.35 -5.62 -9.80
CA TYR A 56 7.48 -6.53 -8.67
C TYR A 56 8.68 -7.43 -8.86
N ARG A 57 9.47 -7.61 -7.79
CA ARG A 57 10.57 -8.57 -7.73
C ARG A 57 10.35 -9.53 -6.58
N SER A 58 10.72 -10.79 -6.77
CA SER A 58 10.70 -11.81 -5.72
C SER A 58 12.08 -12.40 -5.57
N ILE A 59 12.67 -12.30 -4.38
CA ILE A 59 13.97 -12.89 -4.06
C ILE A 59 13.87 -13.70 -2.77
N ARG A 60 14.80 -14.64 -2.58
CA ARG A 60 15.00 -15.27 -1.27
C ARG A 60 16.15 -14.55 -0.56
N TYR A 61 15.91 -14.03 0.63
CA TYR A 61 16.87 -13.22 1.37
C TYR A 61 16.93 -13.66 2.85
N LYS A 62 18.13 -13.60 3.42
CA LYS A 62 18.41 -13.82 4.84
C LYS A 62 19.21 -12.63 5.32
N THR A 63 18.83 -12.06 6.46
CA THR A 63 19.65 -11.04 7.12
C THR A 63 20.83 -11.72 7.81
N GLU A 64 21.96 -11.02 7.93
CA GLU A 64 23.20 -11.61 8.46
C GLU A 64 23.08 -12.05 9.92
N LYS A 65 22.39 -11.25 10.75
CA LYS A 65 22.33 -11.46 12.21
C LYS A 65 20.94 -11.75 12.76
N SER A 66 19.89 -11.22 12.14
CA SER A 66 18.56 -11.20 12.76
C SER A 66 17.63 -12.35 12.34
N TRP A 67 17.87 -12.99 11.21
CA TRP A 67 17.00 -14.07 10.72
C TRP A 67 17.73 -15.41 10.80
N SER A 68 17.10 -16.39 11.44
CA SER A 68 17.60 -17.76 11.50
C SER A 68 17.64 -18.45 10.12
N CYS A 69 16.70 -18.13 9.24
CA CYS A 69 16.56 -18.75 7.92
C CYS A 69 16.24 -17.75 6.80
N GLN A 70 16.51 -18.17 5.56
CA GLN A 70 16.21 -17.41 4.35
C GLN A 70 14.69 -17.43 4.10
N ARG A 71 14.12 -16.24 3.84
CA ARG A 71 12.69 -16.06 3.58
C ARG A 71 12.49 -15.41 2.22
N ARG A 72 11.29 -15.57 1.65
CA ARG A 72 10.93 -14.88 0.41
C ARG A 72 10.63 -13.42 0.73
N VAL A 73 11.23 -12.51 -0.01
CA VAL A 73 10.99 -11.07 0.03
C VAL A 73 10.46 -10.64 -1.32
N VAL A 74 9.27 -10.07 -1.31
CA VAL A 74 8.61 -9.47 -2.47
C VAL A 74 8.80 -7.97 -2.39
N THR A 75 9.49 -7.40 -3.37
CA THR A 75 9.71 -5.96 -3.49
C THR A 75 8.73 -5.41 -4.51
N LYS A 76 7.94 -4.41 -4.12
CA LYS A 76 7.18 -3.55 -5.02
C LYS A 76 7.99 -2.29 -5.28
N VAL A 77 8.22 -2.01 -6.55
CA VAL A 77 8.90 -0.81 -7.02
C VAL A 77 7.86 0.04 -7.76
N CYS A 78 7.65 1.26 -7.30
CA CYS A 78 6.79 2.25 -7.93
C CYS A 78 7.65 3.44 -8.37
N TYR A 79 7.54 3.86 -9.63
CA TYR A 79 8.17 5.07 -10.12
C TYR A 79 7.10 6.00 -10.68
N GLY A 80 7.08 7.25 -10.21
CA GLY A 80 6.10 8.27 -10.61
C GLY A 80 6.64 9.69 -10.43
N SER A 81 5.74 10.68 -10.46
CA SER A 81 6.06 12.10 -10.25
C SER A 81 6.89 12.36 -8.99
N ASP A 82 6.53 11.69 -7.90
CA ASP A 82 7.16 11.86 -6.58
C ASP A 82 8.49 11.07 -6.45
N GLY A 83 8.99 10.52 -7.56
CA GLY A 83 10.17 9.69 -7.63
C GLY A 83 9.95 8.22 -7.27
N LEU A 84 11.02 7.58 -6.81
CA LEU A 84 11.10 6.14 -6.59
C LEU A 84 10.59 5.74 -5.20
N LYS A 85 9.48 5.01 -5.16
CA LYS A 85 8.89 4.45 -3.93
C LYS A 85 9.03 2.93 -3.92
N MET A 86 9.74 2.40 -2.94
CA MET A 86 9.94 0.95 -2.76
C MET A 86 9.30 0.43 -1.48
N ARG A 87 8.66 -0.74 -1.57
CA ARG A 87 8.08 -1.44 -0.42
C ARG A 87 8.48 -2.91 -0.45
N HIS A 88 8.81 -3.47 0.70
CA HIS A 88 9.19 -4.87 0.84
C HIS A 88 8.17 -5.62 1.68
N VAL A 89 7.75 -6.79 1.21
CA VAL A 89 6.85 -7.70 1.91
C VAL A 89 7.58 -9.03 2.10
N VAL A 90 7.80 -9.41 3.36
CA VAL A 90 8.41 -10.70 3.71
C VAL A 90 7.31 -11.74 3.86
N THR A 91 7.50 -12.91 3.27
CA THR A 91 6.47 -13.96 3.28
C THR A 91 7.09 -15.36 3.31
N SER A 92 6.38 -16.30 3.94
CA SER A 92 6.67 -17.74 3.88
C SER A 92 6.04 -18.41 2.65
N LEU A 93 5.17 -17.73 1.91
CA LEU A 93 4.48 -18.31 0.76
C LEU A 93 5.43 -18.46 -0.45
N PRO A 94 5.57 -19.66 -1.04
CA PRO A 94 6.48 -19.88 -2.14
C PRO A 94 6.00 -19.21 -3.44
N ALA A 95 6.94 -18.91 -4.33
CA ALA A 95 6.67 -18.26 -5.62
C ALA A 95 5.79 -19.10 -6.55
N SER A 96 5.86 -20.43 -6.42
CA SER A 96 5.00 -21.37 -7.16
C SER A 96 3.51 -21.24 -6.81
N LYS A 97 3.18 -20.93 -5.55
CA LYS A 97 1.78 -20.81 -5.11
C LYS A 97 1.18 -19.47 -5.53
N ILE A 98 1.92 -18.37 -5.36
CA ILE A 98 1.40 -17.02 -5.62
C ILE A 98 2.50 -16.14 -6.23
N PRO A 99 2.26 -15.54 -7.42
CA PRO A 99 3.20 -14.61 -8.04
C PRO A 99 3.30 -13.30 -7.22
N PRO A 100 4.42 -12.57 -7.32
CA PRO A 100 4.70 -11.44 -6.43
C PRO A 100 3.67 -10.30 -6.54
N SER A 101 3.14 -10.02 -7.73
CA SER A 101 2.08 -9.02 -7.94
C SER A 101 0.79 -9.40 -7.22
N LYS A 102 0.29 -10.62 -7.42
CA LYS A 102 -0.93 -11.12 -6.74
C LYS A 102 -0.72 -11.21 -5.23
N LEU A 103 0.48 -11.54 -4.76
CA LEU A 103 0.78 -11.56 -3.33
C LEU A 103 0.63 -10.17 -2.72
N TYR A 104 1.19 -9.15 -3.37
CA TYR A 104 1.05 -7.78 -2.89
C TYR A 104 -0.42 -7.32 -2.96
N THR A 105 -1.08 -7.46 -4.10
CA THR A 105 -2.43 -6.90 -4.30
C THR A 105 -3.52 -7.68 -3.55
N LYS A 106 -3.49 -9.02 -3.55
CA LYS A 106 -4.59 -9.83 -3.00
C LYS A 106 -4.37 -10.28 -1.56
N LYS A 107 -3.13 -10.35 -1.06
CA LYS A 107 -2.84 -10.81 0.31
C LYS A 107 -2.35 -9.68 1.20
N TYR A 108 -1.42 -8.85 0.71
CA TYR A 108 -0.87 -7.77 1.51
C TYR A 108 -1.79 -6.53 1.56
N CYS A 109 -2.31 -6.07 0.42
CA CYS A 109 -3.14 -4.86 0.37
C CYS A 109 -4.40 -4.92 1.26
N PRO A 110 -5.16 -6.03 1.31
CA PRO A 110 -6.33 -6.12 2.19
C PRO A 110 -6.00 -6.05 3.68
N ARG A 111 -4.76 -6.29 4.09
CA ARG A 111 -4.33 -6.09 5.48
C ARG A 111 -4.49 -4.63 5.91
N GLY A 112 -4.25 -3.68 4.99
CA GLY A 112 -4.46 -2.25 5.27
C GLY A 112 -5.92 -1.92 5.50
N GLU A 113 -6.86 -2.67 4.90
CA GLU A 113 -8.28 -2.49 5.17
C GLU A 113 -8.59 -2.75 6.65
N MET A 114 -8.05 -3.83 7.24
CA MET A 114 -8.22 -4.12 8.66
C MET A 114 -7.75 -2.95 9.55
N GLU A 115 -6.60 -2.35 9.23
CA GLU A 115 -6.11 -1.18 9.97
C GLU A 115 -7.04 0.01 9.82
N ASN A 116 -7.58 0.25 8.62
CA ASN A 116 -8.58 1.29 8.40
C ASN A 116 -9.85 1.03 9.22
N ARG A 117 -10.30 -0.23 9.35
CA ARG A 117 -11.45 -0.59 10.21
C ARG A 117 -11.19 -0.29 11.69
N ILE A 118 -9.99 -0.55 12.18
CA ILE A 118 -9.60 -0.20 13.56
C ILE A 118 -9.59 1.32 13.74
N LYS A 119 -9.10 2.07 12.75
CA LYS A 119 -9.14 3.54 12.77
C LYS A 119 -10.57 4.09 12.74
N GLU A 120 -11.47 3.51 11.95
CA GLU A 120 -12.90 3.87 11.97
C GLU A 120 -13.48 3.69 13.39
N GLN A 121 -13.19 2.57 14.05
CA GLN A 121 -13.67 2.34 15.41
C GLN A 121 -13.10 3.37 16.42
N GLN A 122 -11.83 3.72 16.30
CA GLN A 122 -11.21 4.69 17.21
C GLN A 122 -11.70 6.12 16.97
N LEU A 123 -11.74 6.55 15.70
CA LEU A 123 -12.00 7.94 15.31
C LEU A 123 -13.50 8.24 15.17
N ASP A 124 -14.25 7.37 14.49
CA ASP A 124 -15.65 7.64 14.16
C ASP A 124 -16.59 7.29 15.33
N LEU A 125 -16.23 6.27 16.12
CA LEU A 125 -16.99 5.89 17.32
C LEU A 125 -16.42 6.45 18.62
N LEU A 126 -15.36 7.26 18.55
CA LEU A 126 -14.72 7.90 19.70
C LEU A 126 -14.36 6.89 20.80
N ALA A 127 -13.97 5.67 20.39
CA ALA A 127 -13.62 4.60 21.32
C ALA A 127 -12.34 4.89 22.11
N ASP A 128 -11.62 5.95 21.74
CA ASP A 128 -10.47 6.52 22.42
C ASP A 128 -10.84 7.37 23.65
N ARG A 129 -12.12 7.75 23.83
CA ARG A 129 -12.60 8.52 24.98
C ARG A 129 -12.78 7.66 26.23
N THR A 130 -11.65 7.25 26.82
CA THR A 130 -11.58 6.56 28.10
C THR A 130 -11.27 7.55 29.23
N SER A 131 -12.27 8.31 29.68
CA SER A 131 -12.10 9.39 30.67
C SER A 131 -12.41 9.01 32.12
N THR A 132 -12.69 7.72 32.39
CA THR A 132 -13.02 7.29 33.76
C THR A 132 -11.76 6.99 34.57
N GLN A 133 -11.86 7.17 35.89
CA GLN A 133 -10.74 6.97 36.83
C GLN A 133 -10.34 5.49 36.99
N THR A 134 -11.19 4.54 36.58
CA THR A 134 -10.95 3.10 36.75
C THR A 134 -10.74 2.40 35.41
N PHE A 135 -9.70 1.55 35.35
CA PHE A 135 -9.37 0.77 34.16
C PHE A 135 -10.52 -0.15 33.72
N GLN A 136 -11.22 -0.78 34.68
CA GLN A 136 -12.36 -1.66 34.41
C GLN A 136 -13.52 -0.93 33.70
N SER A 137 -13.81 0.31 34.09
CA SER A 137 -14.87 1.10 33.46
C SER A 137 -14.49 1.50 32.02
N ASN A 138 -13.22 1.85 31.79
CA ASN A 138 -12.70 2.12 30.46
C ASN A 138 -12.69 0.86 29.57
N GLN A 139 -12.39 -0.32 30.13
CA GLN A 139 -12.45 -1.59 29.41
C GLN A 139 -13.89 -1.94 28.97
N LEU A 140 -14.87 -1.76 29.86
CA LEU A 140 -16.29 -1.97 29.51
C LEU A 140 -16.74 -1.02 28.39
N ARG A 141 -16.33 0.26 28.44
CA ARG A 141 -16.62 1.23 27.38
C ARG A 141 -16.06 0.76 26.03
N LEU A 142 -14.79 0.33 26.01
CA LEU A 142 -14.17 -0.18 24.79
C LEU A 142 -14.91 -1.41 24.22
N TRP A 143 -15.40 -2.30 25.08
CA TRP A 143 -16.23 -3.44 24.64
C TRP A 143 -17.54 -2.99 24.00
N ILE A 144 -18.25 -2.02 24.61
CA ILE A 144 -19.49 -1.48 24.04
C ILE A 144 -19.24 -0.83 22.68
N HIS A 145 -18.16 -0.04 22.54
CA HIS A 145 -17.78 0.53 21.25
C HIS A 145 -17.43 -0.54 20.21
N SER A 146 -16.79 -1.64 20.63
CA SER A 146 -16.47 -2.76 19.74
C SER A 146 -17.73 -3.48 19.24
N TRP A 147 -18.72 -3.71 20.12
CA TRP A 147 -20.01 -4.28 19.72
C TRP A 147 -20.79 -3.35 18.80
N ALA A 148 -20.85 -2.05 19.11
CA ALA A 148 -21.47 -1.05 18.25
C ALA A 148 -20.83 -1.03 16.86
N TYR A 149 -19.50 -1.12 16.77
CA TYR A 149 -18.80 -1.19 15.49
C TYR A 149 -19.19 -2.43 14.68
N VAL A 150 -19.26 -3.61 15.30
CA VAL A 150 -19.70 -4.83 14.63
C VAL A 150 -21.12 -4.70 14.08
N LEU A 151 -22.04 -4.08 14.84
CA LEU A 151 -23.41 -3.83 14.39
C LEU A 151 -23.44 -2.89 13.18
N ILE A 152 -22.70 -1.77 13.21
CA ILE A 152 -22.61 -0.83 12.09
C ILE A 152 -22.01 -1.49 10.85
N ASN A 153 -20.94 -2.29 11.02
CA ASN A 153 -20.32 -3.00 9.93
C ASN A 153 -21.26 -4.07 9.34
N ALA A 154 -21.99 -4.81 10.18
CA ALA A 154 -23.02 -5.75 9.73
C ALA A 154 -24.13 -5.03 8.94
N PHE A 155 -24.62 -3.89 9.44
CA PHE A 155 -25.60 -3.07 8.74
C PHE A 155 -25.09 -2.62 7.37
N ARG A 156 -23.85 -2.09 7.30
CA ARG A 156 -23.21 -1.67 6.05
C ARG A 156 -23.11 -2.83 5.05
N GLN A 157 -22.75 -4.02 5.51
CA GLN A 157 -22.60 -5.19 4.64
C GLN A 157 -23.94 -5.73 4.11
N HIS A 158 -25.02 -5.67 4.90
CA HIS A 158 -26.30 -6.29 4.53
C HIS A 158 -27.29 -5.31 3.88
N CYS A 159 -27.29 -4.04 4.32
CA CYS A 159 -28.25 -3.04 3.86
C CYS A 159 -27.74 -2.20 2.69
N LEU A 160 -26.43 -1.88 2.64
CA LEU A 160 -25.87 -1.02 1.59
C LEU A 160 -25.32 -1.78 0.38
N LYS A 161 -25.09 -3.10 0.48
CA LYS A 161 -24.68 -3.91 -0.68
C LYS A 161 -25.81 -4.21 -1.67
N LYS A 162 -27.07 -3.97 -1.32
CA LYS A 162 -28.23 -4.40 -2.12
C LYS A 162 -28.59 -3.48 -3.30
N ASN A 163 -27.87 -2.38 -3.53
CA ASN A 163 -28.24 -1.35 -4.52
C ASN A 163 -27.25 -1.19 -5.70
N PHE A 164 -26.44 -2.20 -6.05
CA PHE A 164 -25.54 -2.14 -7.21
C PHE A 164 -25.76 -3.30 -8.20
N ILE A 165 -27.02 -3.63 -8.46
CA ILE A 165 -27.44 -4.40 -9.64
C ILE A 165 -28.70 -3.71 -10.18
N GLY A 166 -28.50 -2.87 -11.18
CA GLY A 166 -29.49 -2.15 -11.97
C GLY A 166 -28.79 -1.63 -13.20
#